data_AF-A0A7V5EBD6-F1
#
_entry.id   AF-A0A7V5EBD6-F1
#
_cell.length_a   1.000
_cell.length_b   1.000
_cell.length_c   1.000
_cell.angle_alpha   90.00
_cell.angle_beta   90.00
_cell.angle_gamma   90.00
#
_symmetry.space_group_name_H-M   'P 1'
#
loop_
_entity.id
_entity.type
_entity.pdbx_description
1 polymer ?
#
loop_
_entity_poly.entity_id
_entity_poly.type
_entity_poly.pdbx_seq_one_letter_code
_entity_poly.pdbx_strand_id
1 'polypeptide(L)'
;MDINLEIARDITAAMAPYFNGDSRLAAVAFQRIFSVVRKYGDEEGKQIACMIVSAMGEQFKGNIDAACEAFERIMAAVVISKSRGSASPTTHADITKQSGTRFRIDDGEEKR
;
A
#
# COMPACT_ATOMS: atom_id res chain seq x y z
N MET A 1 -22.99 8.82 -4.75
CA MET A 1 -21.79 9.67 -4.92
C MET A 1 -20.62 8.75 -5.22
N ASP A 2 -19.67 9.19 -6.04
CA ASP A 2 -18.46 8.42 -6.35
C ASP A 2 -17.51 8.50 -5.15
N ILE A 3 -17.17 7.36 -4.56
CA ILE A 3 -16.32 7.25 -3.35
C ILE A 3 -14.94 7.91 -3.57
N ASN A 4 -14.41 7.89 -4.80
CA ASN A 4 -13.15 8.56 -5.13
C ASN A 4 -13.25 10.07 -5.03
N LEU A 5 -14.42 10.61 -5.38
CA LEU A 5 -14.72 12.04 -5.32
C LEU A 5 -14.83 12.51 -3.86
N GLU A 6 -15.42 11.69 -2.99
CA GLU A 6 -15.52 11.97 -1.56
C GLU A 6 -14.14 12.00 -0.90
N ILE A 7 -13.30 10.99 -1.17
CA ILE A 7 -11.93 10.94 -0.67
C ILE A 7 -11.11 12.16 -1.16
N ALA A 8 -11.20 12.48 -2.45
CA ALA A 8 -10.50 13.66 -2.99
C ALA A 8 -10.99 14.97 -2.36
N ARG A 9 -12.29 15.08 -2.08
CA ARG A 9 -12.88 16.24 -1.42
C ARG A 9 -12.34 16.40 -0.01
N ASP A 10 -12.32 15.32 0.76
CA ASP A 10 -11.94 15.38 2.17
C ASP A 10 -10.45 15.70 2.33
N ILE A 11 -9.59 15.15 1.46
CA ILE A 11 -8.17 15.52 1.40
C ILE A 11 -8.02 17.01 1.04
N THR A 12 -8.72 17.48 0.01
CA THR A 12 -8.65 18.88 -0.42
C THR A 12 -9.17 19.82 0.67
N ALA A 13 -10.23 19.43 1.39
CA ALA A 13 -10.79 20.20 2.49
C ALA A 13 -9.80 20.30 3.67
N ALA A 14 -9.07 19.23 3.97
CA ALA A 14 -8.00 19.26 4.97
C ALA A 14 -6.84 20.18 4.55
N MET A 15 -6.60 20.32 3.24
CA MET A 15 -5.59 21.23 2.69
C MET A 15 -6.08 22.68 2.52
N ALA A 16 -7.40 22.90 2.48
CA ALA A 16 -8.02 24.18 2.18
C ALA A 16 -7.54 25.36 3.04
N PRO A 17 -7.30 25.21 4.37
CA PRO A 17 -6.77 26.27 5.21
C PRO A 17 -5.40 26.80 4.76
N TYR A 18 -4.64 26.01 3.98
CA TYR A 18 -3.31 26.37 3.51
C TYR A 18 -3.27 26.98 2.11
N PHE A 19 -4.43 27.11 1.45
CA PHE A 19 -4.53 27.77 0.14
C PHE A 19 -4.67 29.30 0.24
N ASN A 20 -4.57 29.89 1.44
CA ASN A 20 -4.62 31.34 1.67
C ASN A 20 -5.83 32.04 1.00
N GLY A 21 -6.97 31.35 0.90
CA GLY A 21 -8.18 31.87 0.24
C GLY A 21 -8.19 31.77 -1.28
N ASP A 22 -7.17 31.18 -1.91
CA ASP A 22 -7.13 30.96 -3.36
C ASP A 22 -7.96 29.73 -3.75
N SER A 23 -9.19 29.99 -4.19
CA SER A 23 -10.13 28.98 -4.64
C SER A 23 -9.71 28.30 -5.95
N ARG A 24 -8.89 28.94 -6.80
CA ARG A 24 -8.32 28.29 -7.99
C ARG A 24 -7.28 27.26 -7.59
N LEU A 25 -6.44 27.60 -6.64
CA LEU A 25 -5.44 26.70 -6.07
C LEU A 25 -6.10 25.44 -5.49
N ALA A 26 -7.18 25.63 -4.73
CA ALA A 26 -7.98 24.54 -4.19
C ALA A 26 -8.61 23.66 -5.28
N ALA A 27 -9.15 24.26 -6.35
CA ALA A 27 -9.75 23.54 -7.46
C ALA A 27 -8.72 22.70 -8.24
N VAL A 28 -7.52 23.23 -8.45
CA VAL A 28 -6.41 22.51 -9.10
C VAL A 28 -5.95 21.33 -8.25
N ALA A 29 -5.82 21.53 -6.93
CA ALA A 29 -5.49 20.47 -6.00
C ALA A 29 -6.55 19.34 -6.03
N PHE A 30 -7.83 19.72 -5.98
CA PHE A 30 -8.94 18.77 -6.06
C PHE A 30 -8.89 17.92 -7.35
N GLN A 31 -8.72 18.57 -8.51
CA GLN A 31 -8.69 17.88 -9.80
C GLN A 31 -7.50 16.89 -9.90
N ARG A 32 -6.34 17.28 -9.36
CA ARG A 32 -5.15 16.41 -9.34
C ARG A 32 -5.33 15.23 -8.39
N ILE A 33 -5.76 15.48 -7.15
CA ILE A 33 -6.01 14.41 -6.17
C ILE A 33 -7.04 13.43 -6.71
N PHE A 34 -8.15 13.92 -7.26
CA PHE A 34 -9.17 13.06 -7.87
C PHE A 34 -8.60 12.17 -8.99
N SER A 35 -7.74 12.72 -9.84
CA SER A 35 -7.08 11.95 -10.91
C SER A 35 -6.18 10.85 -10.35
N VAL A 36 -5.43 11.14 -9.27
CA VAL A 36 -4.61 10.14 -8.56
C VAL A 36 -5.48 9.05 -7.96
N VAL A 37 -6.53 9.42 -7.22
CA VAL A 37 -7.46 8.46 -6.61
C VAL A 37 -8.08 7.53 -7.68
N ARG A 38 -8.53 8.10 -8.81
CA ARG A 38 -9.06 7.31 -9.94
C ARG A 38 -8.04 6.36 -10.57
N LYS A 39 -6.76 6.74 -10.63
CA LYS A 39 -5.69 5.94 -11.25
C LYS A 39 -5.45 4.62 -10.53
N TYR A 40 -5.57 4.58 -9.20
CA TYR A 40 -5.19 3.42 -8.40
C TYR A 40 -6.32 2.41 -8.11
N GLY A 41 -7.58 2.80 -8.22
CA GLY A 41 -8.71 1.84 -8.22
C GLY A 41 -9.02 1.11 -6.88
N ASP A 42 -8.07 0.96 -5.96
CA ASP A 42 -8.21 0.25 -4.68
C ASP A 42 -8.86 1.11 -3.59
N GLU A 43 -10.08 0.77 -3.16
CA GLU A 43 -10.88 1.55 -2.21
C GLU A 43 -10.27 1.64 -0.80
N GLU A 44 -9.82 0.51 -0.27
CA GLU A 44 -9.27 0.43 1.08
C GLU A 44 -7.95 1.22 1.19
N GLY A 45 -7.09 1.12 0.18
CA GLY A 45 -5.85 1.87 0.13
C GLY A 45 -6.04 3.37 -0.03
N LYS A 46 -7.08 3.80 -0.77
CA LYS A 46 -7.47 5.22 -0.84
C LYS A 46 -7.93 5.75 0.52
N GLN A 47 -8.71 4.97 1.26
CA GLN A 47 -9.20 5.36 2.58
C GLN A 47 -8.05 5.53 3.58
N ILE A 48 -7.10 4.59 3.59
CA ILE A 48 -5.90 4.64 4.45
C ILE A 48 -5.03 5.85 4.09
N ALA A 49 -4.78 6.07 2.79
CA ALA A 49 -4.02 7.22 2.32
C ALA A 49 -4.70 8.56 2.70
N CYS A 50 -6.03 8.61 2.61
CA CYS A 50 -6.82 9.76 3.03
C CYS A 50 -6.57 10.10 4.51
N MET A 51 -6.69 9.12 5.40
CA MET A 51 -6.49 9.34 6.83
C MET A 51 -5.08 9.87 7.14
N ILE A 52 -4.06 9.34 6.46
CA ILE A 52 -2.66 9.76 6.64
C ILE A 52 -2.47 11.20 6.17
N VAL A 53 -2.95 11.54 4.97
CA VAL A 53 -2.77 12.90 4.42
C VAL A 53 -3.57 13.94 5.20
N SER A 54 -4.80 13.61 5.64
CA SER A 54 -5.58 14.47 6.52
C SER A 54 -4.89 14.74 7.86
N ALA A 55 -4.20 13.74 8.42
CA ALA A 55 -3.41 13.91 9.64
C ALA A 55 -2.14 14.76 9.42
N MET A 56 -1.58 14.74 8.21
CA MET A 56 -0.37 15.48 7.85
C MET A 56 -0.60 16.96 7.50
N GLY A 57 -1.85 17.42 7.37
CA GLY A 57 -2.26 18.67 6.71
C GLY A 57 -1.32 19.89 6.83
N GLU A 58 -0.78 20.20 8.02
CA GLU A 58 0.13 21.34 8.23
C GLU A 58 1.47 21.25 7.49
N GLN A 59 1.95 20.03 7.21
CA GLN A 59 3.22 19.80 6.52
C GLN A 59 3.16 20.16 5.02
N PHE A 60 1.95 20.34 4.47
CA PHE A 60 1.72 20.62 3.05
C PHE A 60 1.50 22.11 2.74
N LYS A 61 1.82 22.99 3.69
CA LYS A 61 1.45 24.40 3.65
C LYS A 61 1.98 25.11 2.41
N GLY A 62 1.06 25.50 1.51
CA GLY A 62 1.32 26.36 0.36
C GLY A 62 1.98 25.69 -0.86
N ASN A 63 2.23 24.39 -0.85
CA ASN A 63 2.86 23.69 -1.98
C ASN A 63 1.99 22.51 -2.46
N ILE A 64 1.14 22.78 -3.45
CA ILE A 64 0.26 21.76 -4.05
C ILE A 64 1.06 20.63 -4.69
N ASP A 65 2.15 20.95 -5.39
CA ASP A 65 2.96 19.96 -6.10
C ASP A 65 3.54 18.94 -5.12
N ALA A 66 4.14 19.42 -4.02
CA ALA A 66 4.68 18.56 -2.97
C ALA A 66 3.60 17.67 -2.31
N ALA A 67 2.41 18.22 -2.08
CA ALA A 67 1.30 17.48 -1.49
C ALA A 67 0.74 16.40 -2.43
N CYS A 68 0.58 16.73 -3.71
CA CYS A 68 0.13 15.78 -4.73
C CYS A 68 1.15 14.65 -4.93
N GLU A 69 2.44 14.98 -4.99
CA GLU A 69 3.51 13.97 -5.09
C GLU A 69 3.56 13.05 -3.88
N ALA A 70 3.44 13.60 -2.67
CA ALA A 70 3.40 12.81 -1.45
C ALA A 70 2.20 11.86 -1.44
N PHE A 71 1.02 12.35 -1.85
CA PHE A 71 -0.18 11.54 -1.97
C PHE A 71 -0.02 10.42 -3.00
N GLU A 72 0.54 10.71 -4.19
CA GLU A 72 0.80 9.69 -5.20
C GLU A 72 1.78 8.62 -4.71
N ARG A 73 2.84 9.01 -3.99
CA ARG A 73 3.79 8.06 -3.38
C ARG A 73 3.14 7.16 -2.34
N ILE A 74 2.28 7.71 -1.47
CA ILE A 74 1.54 6.93 -0.47
C ILE A 74 0.62 5.93 -1.17
N MET A 75 -0.15 6.37 -2.16
CA MET A 75 -1.04 5.52 -2.94
C MET A 75 -0.29 4.38 -3.65
N ALA A 76 0.84 4.69 -4.28
CA ALA A 76 1.70 3.69 -4.90
C ALA A 76 2.22 2.67 -3.86
N ALA A 77 2.70 3.14 -2.70
CA ALA A 77 3.20 2.26 -1.65
C ALA A 77 2.11 1.32 -1.10
N VAL A 78 0.90 1.83 -0.88
CA VAL A 78 -0.22 1.02 -0.36
C VAL A 78 -0.65 -0.04 -1.37
N VAL A 79 -0.80 0.33 -2.65
CA VAL A 79 -1.18 -0.59 -3.73
C VAL A 79 -0.09 -1.66 -3.96
N ILE A 80 1.20 -1.28 -3.94
CA ILE A 80 2.32 -2.23 -4.07
C ILE A 80 2.40 -3.19 -2.88
N SER A 81 2.18 -2.68 -1.67
CA SER A 81 2.20 -3.51 -0.46
C SER A 81 1.08 -4.56 -0.48
N LYS A 82 -0.09 -4.21 -1.03
CA LYS A 82 -1.22 -5.11 -1.19
C LYS A 82 -0.99 -6.16 -2.28
N SER A 83 -0.40 -5.79 -3.42
CA SER A 83 -0.06 -6.74 -4.49
C SER A 83 1.07 -7.70 -4.11
N ARG A 84 1.96 -7.31 -3.19
CA ARG A 84 2.98 -8.19 -2.60
C ARG A 84 2.47 -9.03 -1.43
N GLY A 85 1.40 -8.61 -0.77
CA GLY A 85 0.74 -9.35 0.31
C GLY A 85 -0.04 -10.59 -0.14
N SER A 86 -0.29 -10.77 -1.44
CA SER A 86 -0.90 -11.98 -2.01
C SER A 86 0.11 -13.06 -2.42
N ALA A 87 1.39 -12.93 -2.03
CA ALA A 87 2.33 -14.03 -2.08
C ALA A 87 2.49 -14.60 -0.67
N SER A 88 1.65 -15.56 -0.29
CA SER A 88 1.90 -16.43 0.85
C SER A 88 3.01 -17.43 0.46
N PRO A 89 4.21 -17.40 1.06
CA PRO A 89 5.11 -18.53 1.00
C PRO A 89 4.74 -19.47 2.15
N THR A 90 3.68 -20.26 2.00
CA THR A 90 3.47 -21.42 2.91
C THR A 90 4.23 -22.61 2.33
N THR A 91 5.55 -22.48 2.23
CA THR A 91 6.43 -23.65 2.23
C THR A 91 6.52 -24.11 3.68
N HIS A 92 5.56 -24.93 4.11
CA HIS A 92 5.72 -25.70 5.33
C HIS A 92 6.77 -26.79 5.03
N ALA A 93 8.04 -26.40 5.13
CA ALA A 93 9.13 -27.34 5.29
C ALA A 93 8.97 -27.94 6.70
N ASP A 94 8.24 -29.05 6.80
CA ASP A 94 8.26 -29.85 8.01
C ASP A 94 9.56 -30.66 8.03
N ILE A 95 10.53 -30.12 8.77
CA ILE A 95 11.78 -30.77 9.10
C ILE A 95 11.49 -31.71 10.26
N THR A 96 10.98 -32.91 9.98
CA THR A 96 10.93 -33.97 10.99
C THR A 96 12.33 -34.57 11.18
N LYS A 97 12.83 -34.38 12.39
CA LYS A 97 14.10 -34.88 12.92
C LYS A 97 14.11 -36.41 12.96
N GLN A 98 15.26 -37.02 12.66
CA GLN A 98 15.84 -38.02 13.59
C GLN A 98 17.31 -38.33 13.29
N SER A 99 18.16 -37.95 14.23
CA SER A 99 19.49 -38.49 14.44
C SER A 99 19.43 -40.00 14.71
N GLY A 100 20.43 -40.76 14.25
CA GLY A 100 20.84 -41.98 14.94
C GLY A 100 21.15 -43.20 14.08
N THR A 101 22.45 -43.42 13.89
CA THR A 101 23.11 -44.75 13.89
C THR A 101 22.80 -45.77 12.79
N ARG A 102 23.65 -45.70 11.75
CA ARG A 102 24.39 -46.80 11.11
C ARG A 102 24.25 -48.17 11.82
N PHE A 103 23.45 -49.06 11.25
CA PHE A 103 23.57 -50.50 11.45
C PHE A 103 23.81 -51.17 10.10
N ARG A 104 24.96 -51.86 9.99
CA ARG A 104 25.29 -52.77 8.88
C ARG A 104 24.34 -53.97 8.94
N ILE A 105 23.77 -54.34 7.81
CA ILE A 105 23.25 -55.70 7.60
C ILE A 105 24.26 -56.37 6.68
N ASP A 106 24.98 -57.31 7.27
CA ASP A 106 25.71 -58.37 6.57
C ASP A 106 24.79 -59.59 6.45
N ASP A 107 25.19 -60.54 5.60
CA ASP A 107 24.65 -61.88 5.40
C ASP A 107 23.56 -62.11 4.32
N GLY A 108 23.84 -63.05 3.40
CA GLY A 108 22.83 -63.70 2.56
C GLY A 108 23.26 -64.11 1.14
N GLU A 109 24.09 -65.14 1.04
CA GLU A 109 24.33 -65.97 -0.16
C GLU A 109 23.01 -66.45 -0.81
N GLU A 110 22.83 -66.32 -2.15
CA GLU A 110 22.12 -67.35 -2.92
C GLU A 110 22.53 -67.35 -4.42
N LYS A 111 22.95 -68.54 -4.86
CA LYS A 111 23.35 -68.91 -6.22
C LYS A 111 22.16 -68.88 -7.19
N ARG A 112 22.40 -68.43 -8.42
CA ARG A 112 22.03 -69.17 -9.64
C ARG A 112 22.74 -68.64 -10.88
#